data_AF-A0A925RK63-F1
#
_entry.id   AF-A0A925RK63-F1
#
_cell.length_a   1.000
_cell.length_b   1.000
_cell.length_c   1.000
_cell.angle_alpha   90.00
_cell.angle_beta   90.00
_cell.angle_gamma   90.00
#
_symmetry.space_group_name_H-M   'P 1'
#
loop_
_entity.id
_entity.type
_entity.pdbx_description
1 polymer ?
#
loop_
_entity_poly.entity_id
_entity_poly.type
_entity_poly.pdbx_seq_one_letter_code
_entity_poly.pdbx_strand_id
1 'polypeptide(L)'
;MTQSTFLKKSLLAAIGAAFIVTVENAKPAVAARMTAIDFSVPGIDSTNSQWSLGFQFTTNKTVNVTALGFYDDDQNGLTEAHEVGIFDDRGTLLVNVTVNPEASLDGFFRYTSVAPTVLQAGKTFFIAAATGAERYTFNPTDFSVNPNITFVASAFRASTTLVFPGDTLASSGDNPGRLITSDTNTGYFGPNFKADDVVAVPTPALLPGLLSLGVSVWRKRRADAAKQTNDV
;
A
#
# COMPACT_ATOMS: atom_id res chain seq x y z
N MET A 1 -27.64 88.91 -0.37
CA MET A 1 -26.52 88.24 -1.05
C MET A 1 -26.02 87.09 -0.19
N THR A 2 -26.50 85.86 -0.41
CA THR A 2 -25.86 84.55 -0.09
C THR A 2 -26.86 83.46 -0.53
N GLN A 3 -26.78 82.88 -1.75
CA GLN A 3 -26.00 81.68 -2.14
C GLN A 3 -25.98 80.60 -1.04
N SER A 4 -26.19 79.30 -1.25
CA SER A 4 -26.67 78.39 -2.30
C SER A 4 -26.50 77.00 -1.67
N THR A 5 -27.47 76.12 -1.86
CA THR A 5 -27.46 74.65 -1.63
C THR A 5 -26.11 73.95 -1.84
N PHE A 6 -25.78 72.92 -1.04
CA PHE A 6 -25.25 71.64 -1.57
C PHE A 6 -25.34 70.49 -0.54
N LEU A 7 -26.12 69.47 -0.92
CA LEU A 7 -26.24 68.15 -0.33
C LEU A 7 -24.93 67.37 -0.54
N LYS A 8 -24.24 66.92 0.53
CA LYS A 8 -23.09 66.00 0.41
C LYS A 8 -23.54 64.55 0.65
N LYS A 9 -23.89 63.87 -0.44
CA LYS A 9 -23.90 62.40 -0.52
C LYS A 9 -22.46 61.91 -0.28
N SER A 10 -22.24 61.18 0.81
CA SER A 10 -20.95 60.53 1.10
C SER A 10 -21.06 59.03 0.83
N LEU A 11 -20.88 58.71 -0.44
CA LEU A 11 -20.12 57.59 -1.01
C LEU A 11 -20.07 56.25 -0.24
N LEU A 12 -20.76 55.24 -0.79
CA LEU A 12 -20.40 53.83 -0.64
C LEU A 12 -19.00 53.60 -1.23
N ALA A 13 -18.07 53.06 -0.45
CA ALA A 13 -16.86 52.42 -0.97
C ALA A 13 -16.90 50.94 -0.58
N ALA A 14 -17.37 50.11 -1.51
CA ALA A 14 -17.24 48.66 -1.44
C ALA A 14 -15.81 48.28 -1.84
N ILE A 15 -14.98 47.86 -0.88
CA ILE A 15 -13.73 47.15 -1.17
C ILE A 15 -14.05 45.66 -0.96
N GLY A 16 -14.64 45.05 -1.98
CA GLY A 16 -14.76 43.60 -2.09
C GLY A 16 -13.50 43.07 -2.75
N ALA A 17 -12.48 42.73 -1.97
CA ALA A 17 -11.36 41.95 -2.49
C ALA A 17 -11.88 40.55 -2.85
N ALA A 18 -12.03 40.27 -4.14
CA ALA A 18 -12.35 38.94 -4.64
C ALA A 18 -11.10 38.06 -4.44
N PHE A 19 -11.07 37.31 -3.35
CA PHE A 19 -10.11 36.22 -3.17
C PHE A 19 -10.57 35.05 -4.05
N ILE A 20 -9.98 34.91 -5.23
CA ILE A 20 -10.13 33.68 -6.02
C ILE A 20 -9.28 32.62 -5.31
N VAL A 21 -9.93 31.76 -4.53
CA VAL A 21 -9.29 30.52 -4.09
C VAL A 21 -9.28 29.60 -5.31
N THR A 22 -8.16 29.54 -6.00
CA THR A 22 -7.92 28.47 -6.97
C THR A 22 -7.75 27.18 -6.15
N VAL A 23 -8.75 26.31 -6.21
CA VAL A 23 -8.57 24.92 -5.80
C VAL A 23 -7.60 24.33 -6.81
N GLU A 24 -6.31 24.30 -6.45
CA GLU A 24 -5.31 23.60 -7.24
C GLU A 24 -5.62 22.12 -7.10
N ASN A 25 -6.25 21.55 -8.14
CA ASN A 25 -6.49 20.12 -8.23
C ASN A 25 -5.12 19.45 -8.28
N ALA A 26 -4.60 19.06 -7.12
CA ALA A 26 -3.38 18.28 -7.04
C ALA A 26 -3.56 17.04 -7.91
N LYS A 27 -2.78 16.95 -8.99
CA LYS A 27 -2.73 15.76 -9.84
C LYS A 27 -2.42 14.56 -8.93
N PRO A 28 -3.23 13.49 -8.94
CA PRO A 28 -2.92 12.30 -8.16
C PRO A 28 -1.50 11.87 -8.54
N ALA A 29 -0.60 11.78 -7.56
CA ALA A 29 0.72 11.23 -7.83
C ALA A 29 0.50 9.78 -8.29
N VAL A 30 1.12 9.40 -9.41
CA VAL A 30 1.10 8.01 -9.86
C VAL A 30 1.87 7.22 -8.81
N ALA A 31 1.20 6.27 -8.17
CA ALA A 31 1.85 5.40 -7.20
C ALA A 31 2.96 4.62 -7.92
N ALA A 32 4.17 4.62 -7.35
CA ALA A 32 5.27 3.84 -7.90
C ALA A 32 4.95 2.35 -7.73
N ARG A 33 5.00 1.59 -8.82
CA ARG A 33 4.88 0.12 -8.78
C ARG A 33 6.20 -0.47 -8.33
N MET A 34 6.14 -1.47 -7.47
CA MET A 34 7.29 -1.95 -6.74
C MET A 34 7.24 -3.47 -6.64
N THR A 35 8.36 -4.15 -6.91
CA THR A 35 8.51 -5.60 -6.72
C THR A 35 9.11 -5.85 -5.34
N ALA A 36 8.60 -6.83 -4.60
CA ALA A 36 8.97 -7.05 -3.20
C ALA A 36 10.43 -7.49 -3.02
N ILE A 37 10.85 -8.48 -3.81
CA ILE A 37 12.25 -8.93 -3.89
C ILE A 37 12.68 -9.03 -5.35
N ASP A 38 13.98 -8.84 -5.60
CA ASP A 38 14.55 -8.95 -6.93
C ASP A 38 15.99 -9.50 -6.86
N PHE A 39 16.48 -10.08 -7.95
CA PHE A 39 17.83 -10.59 -8.09
C PHE A 39 18.23 -10.67 -9.56
N SER A 40 19.52 -10.56 -9.86
CA SER A 40 20.03 -10.57 -11.24
C SER A 40 20.27 -11.98 -11.77
N VAL A 41 20.58 -12.93 -10.88
CA VAL A 41 20.86 -14.32 -11.19
C VAL A 41 20.23 -15.20 -10.11
N PRO A 42 19.39 -16.19 -10.48
CA PRO A 42 18.92 -17.21 -9.54
C PRO A 42 20.11 -17.93 -8.91
N GLY A 43 19.90 -18.48 -7.72
CA GLY A 43 20.98 -19.17 -7.02
C GLY A 43 21.00 -20.65 -7.40
N ILE A 44 20.50 -21.47 -6.50
CA ILE A 44 20.32 -22.90 -6.70
C ILE A 44 18.84 -23.18 -6.79
N ASP A 45 18.42 -23.74 -7.91
CA ASP A 45 17.03 -24.14 -8.12
C ASP A 45 16.79 -25.57 -7.63
N SER A 46 15.68 -25.78 -6.93
CA SER A 46 15.35 -27.08 -6.34
C SER A 46 13.85 -27.26 -6.21
N THR A 47 13.42 -28.53 -6.19
CA THR A 47 12.05 -28.91 -5.85
C THR A 47 12.08 -30.22 -5.07
N ASN A 48 11.10 -30.38 -4.20
CA ASN A 48 10.77 -31.66 -3.57
C ASN A 48 9.24 -31.91 -3.58
N SER A 49 8.53 -31.16 -4.43
CA SER A 49 7.10 -31.28 -4.69
C SER A 49 6.13 -31.03 -3.54
N GLN A 50 6.58 -30.60 -2.36
CA GLN A 50 5.74 -30.65 -1.15
C GLN A 50 5.90 -29.45 -0.21
N TRP A 51 5.91 -28.23 -0.74
CA TRP A 51 5.92 -27.05 0.13
C TRP A 51 4.78 -26.07 -0.13
N SER A 52 4.29 -25.50 0.96
CA SER A 52 3.89 -24.11 0.97
C SER A 52 5.08 -23.27 1.43
N LEU A 53 5.74 -22.60 0.49
CA LEU A 53 7.04 -21.94 0.70
C LEU A 53 6.98 -20.47 0.34
N GLY A 54 7.72 -19.65 1.07
CA GLY A 54 8.02 -18.27 0.74
C GLY A 54 8.81 -17.61 1.85
N PHE A 55 8.37 -16.43 2.28
CA PHE A 55 9.13 -15.64 3.23
C PHE A 55 8.25 -14.77 4.13
N GLN A 56 8.80 -14.47 5.30
CA GLN A 56 8.31 -13.46 6.21
C GLN A 56 8.90 -12.11 5.84
N PHE A 57 8.07 -11.07 5.90
CA PHE A 57 8.50 -9.69 5.73
C PHE A 57 7.76 -8.75 6.68
N THR A 58 8.35 -7.60 6.95
CA THR A 58 7.67 -6.47 7.59
C THR A 58 7.49 -5.32 6.60
N THR A 59 6.40 -4.56 6.73
CA THR A 59 6.16 -3.35 5.94
C THR A 59 6.79 -2.12 6.61
N ASN A 60 7.67 -1.41 5.92
CA ASN A 60 8.24 -0.13 6.37
C ASN A 60 7.31 1.05 6.08
N LYS A 61 6.43 0.90 5.09
CA LYS A 61 5.33 1.83 4.76
C LYS A 61 4.06 1.06 4.46
N THR A 62 2.92 1.75 4.47
CA THR A 62 1.67 1.18 3.99
C THR A 62 1.76 0.98 2.48
N VAL A 63 1.56 -0.25 2.04
CA VAL A 63 1.63 -0.63 0.62
C VAL A 63 0.31 -1.23 0.17
N ASN A 64 0.02 -1.15 -1.12
CA ASN A 64 -1.17 -1.70 -1.73
C ASN A 64 -0.77 -2.83 -2.70
N VAL A 65 -0.94 -4.08 -2.30
CA VAL A 65 -0.57 -5.25 -3.12
C VAL A 65 -1.49 -5.32 -4.33
N THR A 66 -0.93 -5.38 -5.53
CA THR A 66 -1.68 -5.36 -6.80
C THR A 66 -1.47 -6.60 -7.66
N ALA A 67 -0.42 -7.38 -7.41
CA ALA A 67 -0.22 -8.68 -8.05
C ALA A 67 0.56 -9.62 -7.13
N LEU A 68 0.29 -10.91 -7.26
CA LEU A 68 1.12 -11.98 -6.69
C LEU A 68 1.77 -12.74 -7.84
N GLY A 69 2.97 -13.25 -7.58
CA GLY A 69 3.74 -13.96 -8.59
C GLY A 69 4.41 -15.21 -8.06
N PHE A 70 4.84 -16.04 -9.01
CA PHE A 70 5.50 -17.30 -8.78
C PHE A 70 6.76 -17.39 -9.66
N TYR A 71 7.82 -17.95 -9.12
CA TYR A 71 9.12 -18.08 -9.78
C TYR A 71 9.04 -19.01 -10.99
N ASP A 72 9.56 -18.54 -12.12
CA ASP A 72 9.61 -19.26 -13.39
C ASP A 72 11.07 -19.60 -13.69
N ASP A 73 11.48 -20.80 -13.29
CA ASP A 73 12.81 -21.34 -13.61
C ASP A 73 13.00 -21.37 -15.13
N ASP A 74 14.17 -20.97 -15.63
CA ASP A 74 14.46 -20.75 -17.05
C ASP A 74 13.54 -19.75 -17.80
N GLN A 75 12.60 -19.07 -17.11
CA GLN A 75 11.71 -18.05 -17.68
C GLN A 75 10.88 -18.54 -18.89
N ASN A 76 10.57 -19.83 -18.94
CA ASN A 76 9.99 -20.50 -20.12
C ASN A 76 8.53 -20.90 -19.95
N GLY A 77 7.93 -20.66 -18.78
CA GLY A 77 6.55 -21.04 -18.47
C GLY A 77 6.50 -21.99 -17.30
N LEU A 78 5.46 -21.87 -16.47
CA LEU A 78 5.23 -22.88 -15.42
C LEU A 78 4.66 -24.15 -16.06
N THR A 79 4.91 -25.31 -15.45
CA THR A 79 4.33 -26.58 -15.91
C THR A 79 2.92 -26.80 -15.36
N GLU A 80 2.59 -26.16 -14.22
CA GLU A 80 1.25 -26.11 -13.64
C GLU A 80 0.88 -24.73 -13.07
N ALA A 81 -0.34 -24.62 -12.54
CA ALA A 81 -0.82 -23.38 -11.93
C ALA A 81 -0.62 -23.42 -10.41
N HIS A 82 -0.21 -22.30 -9.82
CA HIS A 82 0.17 -22.23 -8.40
C HIS A 82 -0.70 -21.26 -7.63
N GLU A 83 -1.23 -21.71 -6.48
CA GLU A 83 -1.87 -20.81 -5.54
C GLU A 83 -0.81 -20.06 -4.73
N VAL A 84 -0.85 -18.73 -4.80
CA VAL A 84 0.03 -17.81 -4.07
C VAL A 84 -0.82 -16.94 -3.17
N GLY A 85 -0.38 -16.69 -1.94
CA GLY A 85 -1.10 -15.83 -1.02
C GLY A 85 -0.26 -15.16 0.04
N ILE A 86 -0.81 -14.07 0.59
CA ILE A 86 -0.23 -13.31 1.69
C ILE A 86 -1.10 -13.51 2.93
N PHE A 87 -0.44 -13.83 4.04
CA PHE A 87 -1.03 -14.02 5.36
C PHE A 87 -0.58 -12.93 6.33
N ASP A 88 -1.41 -12.63 7.33
CA ASP A 88 -0.98 -11.89 8.51
C ASP A 88 -0.14 -12.76 9.48
N ASP A 89 0.31 -12.17 10.58
CA ASP A 89 1.10 -12.83 11.62
C ASP A 89 0.33 -13.87 12.44
N ARG A 90 -0.99 -13.97 12.26
CA ARG A 90 -1.88 -14.95 12.90
C ARG A 90 -2.28 -16.08 11.93
N GLY A 91 -1.79 -16.05 10.69
CA GLY A 91 -2.14 -17.03 9.66
C GLY A 91 -3.47 -16.76 8.97
N THR A 92 -4.05 -15.57 9.11
CA THR A 92 -5.22 -15.15 8.32
C THR A 92 -4.80 -14.88 6.88
N LEU A 93 -5.41 -15.54 5.91
CA LEU A 93 -5.18 -15.26 4.48
C LEU A 93 -5.82 -13.91 4.11
N LEU A 94 -5.00 -12.95 3.69
CA LEU A 94 -5.43 -11.58 3.36
C LEU A 94 -5.75 -11.43 1.87
N VAL A 95 -4.95 -12.06 1.02
CA VAL A 95 -5.11 -12.07 -0.44
C VAL A 95 -4.47 -13.32 -1.01
N ASN A 96 -5.11 -13.91 -2.02
CA ASN A 96 -4.54 -14.99 -2.83
C ASN A 96 -4.90 -14.83 -4.31
N VAL A 97 -4.20 -15.58 -5.14
CA VAL A 97 -4.52 -15.77 -6.56
C VAL A 97 -3.89 -17.05 -7.06
N THR A 98 -4.45 -17.61 -8.13
CA THR A 98 -3.81 -18.64 -8.92
C THR A 98 -2.96 -17.99 -10.01
N VAL A 99 -1.65 -18.25 -9.99
CA VAL A 99 -0.73 -17.87 -11.07
C VAL A 99 -0.73 -19.00 -12.10
N ASN A 100 -1.20 -18.70 -13.31
CA ASN A 100 -1.26 -19.67 -14.41
C ASN A 100 0.10 -19.79 -15.14
N PRO A 101 0.36 -20.91 -15.85
CA PRO A 101 1.55 -21.12 -16.67
C PRO A 101 1.96 -19.94 -17.56
N GLU A 102 0.97 -19.31 -18.20
CA GLU A 102 1.18 -18.23 -19.17
C GLU A 102 1.01 -16.82 -18.55
N ALA A 103 0.99 -16.71 -17.22
CA ALA A 103 0.92 -15.41 -16.55
C ALA A 103 2.10 -14.52 -16.96
N SER A 104 1.90 -13.21 -16.94
CA SER A 104 2.89 -12.25 -17.47
C SER A 104 4.21 -12.34 -16.71
N LEU A 105 5.29 -12.60 -17.44
CA LEU A 105 6.65 -12.65 -16.91
C LEU A 105 7.19 -11.22 -16.67
N ASP A 106 7.79 -11.01 -15.51
CA ASP A 106 8.58 -9.83 -15.18
C ASP A 106 9.73 -10.22 -14.24
N GLY A 107 10.96 -9.98 -14.68
CA GLY A 107 12.14 -10.61 -14.09
C GLY A 107 12.02 -12.13 -14.16
N PHE A 108 12.24 -12.81 -13.03
CA PHE A 108 12.15 -14.26 -12.90
C PHE A 108 10.78 -14.76 -12.40
N PHE A 109 9.75 -13.92 -12.42
CA PHE A 109 8.46 -14.26 -11.81
C PHE A 109 7.32 -14.00 -12.78
N ARG A 110 6.35 -14.91 -12.78
CA ARG A 110 5.08 -14.74 -13.48
C ARG A 110 4.02 -14.19 -12.54
N TYR A 111 3.32 -13.14 -12.96
CA TYR A 111 2.39 -12.41 -12.10
C TYR A 111 0.94 -12.50 -12.58
N THR A 112 0.03 -12.63 -11.61
CA THR A 112 -1.40 -12.42 -11.81
C THR A 112 -1.89 -11.30 -10.91
N SER A 113 -2.66 -10.38 -11.49
CA SER A 113 -3.22 -9.24 -10.77
C SER A 113 -4.25 -9.68 -9.73
N VAL A 114 -4.30 -8.96 -8.61
CA VAL A 114 -5.28 -9.13 -7.54
C VAL A 114 -6.07 -7.85 -7.30
N ALA A 115 -7.22 -7.98 -6.62
CA ALA A 115 -7.88 -6.80 -6.07
C ALA A 115 -6.91 -6.09 -5.10
N PRO A 116 -6.74 -4.76 -5.21
CA PRO A 116 -5.75 -4.06 -4.40
C PRO A 116 -5.96 -4.28 -2.90
N THR A 117 -4.93 -4.80 -2.22
CA THR A 117 -5.00 -5.18 -0.80
C THR A 117 -4.00 -4.38 0.01
N VAL A 118 -4.50 -3.61 0.98
CA VAL A 118 -3.67 -2.71 1.80
C VAL A 118 -2.99 -3.49 2.92
N LEU A 119 -1.66 -3.46 2.94
CA LEU A 119 -0.84 -3.91 4.06
C LEU A 119 -0.34 -2.69 4.83
N GLN A 120 -0.77 -2.56 6.09
CA GLN A 120 -0.43 -1.43 6.95
C GLN A 120 1.06 -1.41 7.29
N ALA A 121 1.66 -0.23 7.43
CA ALA A 121 3.04 -0.06 7.90
C ALA A 121 3.27 -0.67 9.30
N GLY A 122 4.50 -1.12 9.56
CA GLY A 122 4.94 -1.64 10.85
C GLY A 122 4.32 -2.98 11.24
N LYS A 123 3.84 -3.75 10.26
CA LYS A 123 3.22 -5.06 10.46
C LYS A 123 4.04 -6.17 9.82
N THR A 124 3.90 -7.37 10.37
CA THR A 124 4.52 -8.59 9.88
C THR A 124 3.53 -9.36 9.01
N PHE A 125 4.01 -9.85 7.88
CA PHE A 125 3.24 -10.66 6.95
C PHE A 125 4.10 -11.81 6.42
N PHE A 126 3.43 -12.77 5.80
CA PHE A 126 4.05 -13.91 5.16
C PHE A 126 3.49 -14.04 3.76
N ILE A 127 4.35 -14.23 2.78
CA ILE A 127 3.92 -14.69 1.45
C ILE A 127 4.33 -16.15 1.29
N ALA A 128 3.44 -16.95 0.73
CA ALA A 128 3.71 -18.35 0.40
C ALA A 128 3.07 -18.72 -0.93
N ALA A 129 3.60 -19.77 -1.56
CA ALA A 129 2.97 -20.47 -2.66
C ALA A 129 2.99 -21.98 -2.42
N ALA A 130 1.96 -22.68 -2.87
CA ALA A 130 2.04 -24.12 -3.07
C ALA A 130 2.99 -24.39 -4.25
N THR A 131 4.18 -24.94 -3.97
CA THR A 131 5.24 -25.02 -4.98
C THR A 131 4.94 -26.06 -6.06
N GLY A 132 4.15 -27.10 -5.76
CA GLY A 132 3.91 -28.16 -6.74
C GLY A 132 5.21 -28.77 -7.26
N ALA A 133 5.23 -29.25 -8.50
CA ALA A 133 6.42 -29.81 -9.14
C ALA A 133 7.50 -28.76 -9.45
N GLU A 134 7.16 -27.48 -9.39
CA GLU A 134 8.00 -26.36 -9.79
C GLU A 134 9.16 -26.18 -8.84
N ARG A 135 10.23 -25.64 -9.42
CA ARG A 135 11.44 -25.30 -8.68
C ARG A 135 11.24 -23.95 -8.00
N TYR A 136 11.80 -23.83 -6.81
CA TYR A 136 12.07 -22.55 -6.15
C TYR A 136 13.58 -22.33 -6.17
N THR A 137 14.00 -21.08 -6.02
CA THR A 137 15.42 -20.71 -5.99
C THR A 137 15.87 -20.32 -4.59
N PHE A 138 17.13 -20.56 -4.25
CA PHE A 138 17.73 -20.06 -3.00
C PHE A 138 19.17 -19.62 -3.22
N ASN A 139 19.65 -18.68 -2.41
CA ASN A 139 20.96 -18.01 -2.54
C ASN A 139 21.19 -17.29 -3.88
N PRO A 140 20.24 -16.45 -4.34
CA PRO A 140 20.44 -15.67 -5.55
C PRO A 140 21.55 -14.63 -5.38
N THR A 141 22.12 -14.21 -6.51
CA THR A 141 23.13 -13.14 -6.57
C THR A 141 22.46 -11.79 -6.82
N ASP A 142 23.06 -10.72 -6.29
CA ASP A 142 22.52 -9.34 -6.30
C ASP A 142 21.08 -9.25 -5.75
N PHE A 143 20.81 -10.02 -4.70
CA PHE A 143 19.53 -9.97 -4.00
C PHE A 143 19.26 -8.56 -3.46
N SER A 144 18.09 -8.05 -3.79
CA SER A 144 17.59 -6.77 -3.30
C SER A 144 16.16 -6.90 -2.80
N VAL A 145 15.83 -6.09 -1.81
CA VAL A 145 14.50 -6.02 -1.20
C VAL A 145 13.97 -4.62 -1.44
N ASN A 146 12.68 -4.53 -1.74
CA ASN A 146 12.02 -3.25 -1.84
C ASN A 146 12.20 -2.43 -0.55
N PRO A 147 12.57 -1.13 -0.61
CA PRO A 147 12.78 -0.34 0.61
C PRO A 147 11.51 -0.15 1.46
N ASN A 148 10.32 -0.34 0.89
CA ASN A 148 9.07 -0.27 1.62
C ASN A 148 8.75 -1.54 2.43
N ILE A 149 9.56 -2.60 2.30
CA ILE A 149 9.49 -3.79 3.16
C ILE A 149 10.87 -4.16 3.69
N THR A 150 10.90 -5.07 4.64
CA THR A 150 12.12 -5.73 5.10
C THR A 150 11.89 -7.21 5.03
N PHE A 151 12.76 -7.93 4.31
CA PHE A 151 12.82 -9.38 4.37
C PHE A 151 13.30 -9.79 5.77
N VAL A 152 12.60 -10.72 6.41
CA VAL A 152 12.93 -11.16 7.77
C VAL A 152 13.53 -12.55 7.78
N ALA A 153 12.86 -13.50 7.12
CA ALA A 153 13.22 -14.91 7.17
C ALA A 153 12.54 -15.71 6.07
N SER A 154 13.14 -16.84 5.70
CA SER A 154 12.46 -17.86 4.90
C SER A 154 11.38 -18.55 5.73
N ALA A 155 10.23 -18.84 5.14
CA ALA A 155 9.12 -19.50 5.80
C ALA A 155 8.57 -20.62 4.90
N PHE A 156 8.45 -21.83 5.44
CA PHE A 156 7.88 -22.94 4.68
C PHE A 156 7.19 -23.98 5.56
N ARG A 157 6.20 -24.68 4.99
CA ARG A 157 5.45 -25.77 5.64
C ARG A 157 5.19 -26.89 4.65
N ALA A 158 5.40 -28.14 5.06
CA ALA A 158 5.19 -29.26 4.15
C ALA A 158 3.70 -29.36 3.80
N SER A 159 3.37 -29.17 2.53
CA SER A 159 1.99 -29.09 2.05
C SER A 159 1.97 -29.13 0.52
N THR A 160 0.95 -29.76 -0.05
CA THR A 160 0.66 -29.71 -1.49
C THR A 160 -0.30 -28.57 -1.84
N THR A 161 -0.81 -27.85 -0.84
CA THR A 161 -1.72 -26.70 -0.99
C THR A 161 -1.17 -25.49 -0.27
N LEU A 162 -1.71 -24.31 -0.58
CA LEU A 162 -1.33 -23.06 0.08
C LEU A 162 -1.80 -23.09 1.54
N VAL A 163 -0.86 -22.98 2.47
CA VAL A 163 -1.12 -22.93 3.91
C VAL A 163 -0.19 -21.92 4.56
N PHE A 164 -0.55 -21.44 5.75
CA PHE A 164 0.32 -20.53 6.49
C PHE A 164 1.70 -21.18 6.78
N PRO A 165 2.82 -20.54 6.39
CA PRO A 165 4.15 -21.15 6.49
C PRO A 165 4.86 -20.90 7.84
N GLY A 166 4.31 -20.05 8.72
CA GLY A 166 5.04 -19.38 9.79
C GLY A 166 4.80 -19.82 11.23
N ASP A 167 4.24 -21.00 11.49
CA ASP A 167 4.11 -21.47 12.88
C ASP A 167 5.50 -21.76 13.48
N THR A 168 5.74 -21.36 14.73
CA THR A 168 7.05 -21.45 15.39
C THR A 168 7.21 -22.68 16.28
N LEU A 169 6.20 -23.56 16.35
CA LEU A 169 6.25 -24.73 17.23
C LEU A 169 6.77 -25.97 16.51
N ALA A 170 8.09 -26.06 16.40
CA ALA A 170 8.78 -27.34 16.29
C ALA A 170 8.64 -28.12 17.61
N SER A 171 7.50 -28.77 17.82
CA SER A 171 7.37 -29.81 18.83
C SER A 171 6.53 -30.96 18.29
N SER A 172 7.20 -32.10 18.12
CA SER A 172 6.71 -33.44 17.83
C SER A 172 6.00 -33.69 16.48
N GLY A 173 6.70 -34.40 15.60
CA GLY A 173 6.10 -35.43 14.73
C GLY A 173 5.44 -34.99 13.42
N ASP A 174 4.75 -33.86 13.40
CA ASP A 174 3.87 -33.49 12.28
C ASP A 174 4.26 -32.16 11.64
N ASN A 175 5.20 -32.20 10.68
CA ASN A 175 5.53 -31.12 9.72
C ASN A 175 5.14 -29.68 10.14
N PRO A 176 5.66 -29.15 11.26
CA PRO A 176 5.34 -27.78 11.65
C PRO A 176 5.95 -26.81 10.64
N GLY A 177 5.33 -25.64 10.46
CA GLY A 177 5.96 -24.55 9.73
C GLY A 177 7.36 -24.28 10.27
N ARG A 178 8.29 -23.89 9.40
CA ARG A 178 9.66 -23.57 9.77
C ARG A 178 10.00 -22.18 9.29
N LEU A 179 10.29 -21.33 10.26
CA LEU A 179 10.89 -20.02 10.05
C LEU A 179 12.41 -20.14 10.20
N ILE A 180 13.17 -19.77 9.18
CA ILE A 180 14.64 -19.79 9.24
C ILE A 180 15.19 -18.36 9.24
N THR A 181 15.76 -17.97 10.38
CA THR A 181 16.34 -16.65 10.64
C THR A 181 17.88 -16.66 10.70
N SER A 182 18.53 -17.81 10.51
CA SER A 182 19.98 -17.99 10.75
C SER A 182 20.66 -19.05 9.87
N ASP A 183 20.09 -19.37 8.69
CA ASP A 183 20.88 -20.11 7.72
C ASP A 183 21.93 -19.21 7.07
N THR A 184 22.98 -19.81 6.50
CA THR A 184 23.93 -19.11 5.64
C THR A 184 23.31 -18.71 4.30
N ASN A 185 22.00 -18.92 4.13
CA ASN A 185 21.29 -18.69 2.90
C ASN A 185 20.68 -17.29 2.89
N THR A 186 20.63 -16.67 1.72
CA THR A 186 19.93 -15.37 1.55
C THR A 186 18.43 -15.52 1.77
N GLY A 187 17.87 -16.65 1.34
CA GLY A 187 16.46 -17.01 1.50
C GLY A 187 16.01 -18.03 0.47
N TYR A 188 14.84 -18.61 0.69
CA TYR A 188 14.14 -19.48 -0.27
C TYR A 188 13.00 -18.71 -0.93
N PHE A 189 12.99 -18.71 -2.26
CA PHE A 189 12.11 -17.86 -3.06
C PHE A 189 11.34 -18.68 -4.10
N GLY A 190 10.04 -18.80 -3.87
CA GLY A 190 9.05 -19.33 -4.82
C GLY A 190 8.05 -18.24 -5.20
N PRO A 191 7.34 -17.65 -4.22
CA PRO A 191 6.42 -16.55 -4.49
C PRO A 191 7.11 -15.18 -4.45
N ASN A 192 6.45 -14.19 -5.06
CA ASN A 192 6.79 -12.77 -4.97
C ASN A 192 5.50 -11.93 -5.07
N PHE A 193 5.58 -10.61 -4.88
CA PHE A 193 4.44 -9.73 -5.07
C PHE A 193 4.85 -8.36 -5.63
N LYS A 194 3.88 -7.71 -6.27
CA LYS A 194 3.95 -6.31 -6.65
C LYS A 194 3.02 -5.49 -5.78
N ALA A 195 3.49 -4.33 -5.37
CA ALA A 195 2.69 -3.38 -4.63
C ALA A 195 2.90 -1.96 -5.16
N ASP A 196 1.93 -1.11 -4.87
CA ASP A 196 2.00 0.31 -5.15
C ASP A 196 2.09 1.06 -3.81
N ASP A 197 2.76 2.22 -3.80
CA ASP A 197 2.68 3.13 -2.65
C ASP A 197 1.22 3.58 -2.43
N VAL A 198 0.78 3.61 -1.17
CA VAL A 198 -0.48 4.29 -0.84
C VAL A 198 -0.23 5.79 -0.83
N VAL A 199 -0.46 6.43 -1.98
CA VAL A 199 -0.38 7.89 -2.09
C VAL A 199 -1.54 8.49 -1.29
N ALA A 200 -1.21 9.33 -0.30
CA ALA A 200 -2.23 10.11 0.38
C ALA A 200 -2.95 10.98 -0.64
N VAL A 201 -4.27 10.80 -0.77
CA VAL A 201 -5.09 11.77 -1.51
C VAL A 201 -4.98 13.08 -0.75
N PRO A 202 -4.44 14.17 -1.34
CA PRO A 202 -4.41 15.45 -0.67
C PRO A 202 -5.85 15.82 -0.34
N THR A 203 -6.18 15.83 0.94
CA THR A 203 -7.51 16.27 1.38
C THR A 203 -7.63 17.72 0.92
N PRO A 204 -8.60 18.07 0.06
CA PRO A 204 -8.77 19.46 -0.34
C PRO A 204 -8.94 20.25 0.96
N ALA A 205 -8.05 21.21 1.19
CA ALA A 205 -8.04 21.99 2.41
C ALA A 205 -9.43 22.63 2.58
N LEU A 206 -10.24 22.09 3.49
CA LEU A 206 -11.49 22.73 3.89
C LEU A 206 -11.09 24.01 4.61
N LEU A 207 -11.15 25.11 3.85
CA LEU A 207 -10.81 26.47 4.25
C LEU A 207 -11.40 26.79 5.64
N PRO A 208 -10.60 27.09 6.68
CA PRO A 208 -11.10 27.67 7.93
C PRO A 208 -11.74 29.07 7.74
N GLY A 209 -11.67 29.64 6.53
CA GLY A 209 -12.19 30.97 6.20
C GLY A 209 -13.71 31.15 6.18
N LEU A 210 -14.50 30.07 6.19
CA LEU A 210 -15.97 30.19 6.20
C LEU A 210 -16.56 30.47 7.60
N LEU A 211 -15.82 30.20 8.68
CA LEU A 211 -16.26 30.50 10.05
C LEU A 211 -16.05 31.97 10.45
N SER A 212 -15.06 32.67 9.86
CA SER A 212 -14.77 34.07 10.21
C SER A 212 -15.75 35.07 9.57
N LEU A 213 -16.36 34.74 8.42
CA LEU A 213 -17.42 35.55 7.81
C LEU A 213 -18.75 35.46 8.58
N GLY A 214 -19.06 34.30 9.18
CA GLY A 214 -20.28 34.12 9.98
C GLY A 214 -20.30 34.95 11.27
N VAL A 215 -19.17 35.05 11.97
CA VAL A 215 -19.06 35.81 13.23
C VAL A 215 -19.11 37.32 13.00
N SER A 216 -18.56 37.80 11.88
CA SER A 216 -18.49 39.23 11.56
C SER A 216 -19.87 39.81 11.19
N VAL A 217 -20.68 39.06 10.45
CA VAL A 217 -22.06 39.47 10.10
C VAL A 217 -22.98 39.41 11.32
N TRP A 218 -22.78 38.46 12.24
CA TRP A 218 -23.61 38.32 13.44
C TRP A 218 -23.34 39.42 14.49
N ARG A 219 -22.09 39.86 14.64
CA ARG A 219 -21.74 40.99 15.53
C ARG A 219 -22.33 42.32 15.07
N LYS A 220 -22.42 42.56 13.76
CA LYS A 220 -22.98 43.81 13.22
C LYS A 220 -24.49 43.93 13.45
N ARG A 221 -25.23 42.82 13.28
CA ARG A 221 -26.70 42.80 13.48
C ARG A 221 -27.14 43.05 14.93
N ARG A 222 -26.32 42.70 15.93
CA ARG A 222 -26.63 42.97 17.35
C ARG A 222 -26.40 44.42 17.75
N ALA A 223 -25.44 45.12 17.14
CA ALA A 223 -25.17 46.52 17.43
C ALA A 223 -26.27 47.46 16.91
N ASP A 224 -26.85 47.14 15.76
CA ASP A 224 -27.91 47.95 15.16
C ASP A 224 -29.26 47.80 15.90
N ALA A 225 -29.56 46.61 16.44
CA ALA A 225 -30.77 46.36 17.23
C ALA A 225 -30.76 47.06 18.61
N ALA A 226 -29.58 47.30 19.19
CA ALA A 226 -29.43 48.00 20.47
C ALA A 226 -29.57 49.53 20.37
N LYS A 227 -29.46 50.11 19.17
CA LYS A 227 -29.67 51.55 18.96
C LYS A 227 -31.13 51.94 18.72
N GLN A 228 -31.98 51.01 18.29
CA GLN A 228 -33.41 51.28 18.05
C GLN A 228 -34.29 51.22 19.32
N THR A 229 -33.74 50.84 20.46
CA THR A 229 -34.49 50.68 21.73
C THR A 229 -34.27 51.84 22.72
N ASN A 230 -33.46 52.84 22.37
CA ASN A 230 -33.14 53.99 23.24
C ASN A 230 -33.75 55.33 22.79
N ASP A 231 -34.61 55.33 21.78
CA ASP A 231 -35.42 56.51 21.41
C ASP A 231 -36.90 56.24 21.76
N VAL A 232 -37.25 56.43 23.03
CA VAL A 232 -38.60 56.78 23.52
C VAL A 232 -38.46 57.84 24.60
#